data_AF-A0A920UTZ4-F1
#
_entry.id   AF-A0A920UTZ4-F1
#
_cell.length_a   1.000
_cell.length_b   1.000
_cell.length_c   1.000
_cell.angle_alpha   90.00
_cell.angle_beta   90.00
_cell.angle_gamma   90.00
#
_symmetry.space_group_name_H-M   'P 1'
#
loop_
_entity.id
_entity.type
_entity.pdbx_description
1 polymer ?
#
loop_
_entity_poly.entity_id
_entity_poly.type
_entity_poly.pdbx_seq_one_letter_code
_entity_poly.pdbx_strand_id
1 'polypeptide(L)'
;MKLSKSAIYLILGFIISGCGLFGDDEDSDEFSGLSTEEQFYERALDQLNGQNFRGAISTYQALESRFPFGRFAEQAQIEIVYAHYRIDDMEAARASADRFIRLHPDSDNIDYAYYMRGLSSFTDGGGLFNRFLPIDHTKRDPGRAQESFNDFAQLLALHPDSAYAGDARARMIYLRNNLGLYEIHVANYYLERRAYIAALRRSQYVVENFQGTPAVADGVAIMAECYLRLGLTELADTSLALLRENYPDHVSIDTNGDFIIQTEITNPSLLYTVTFGLVGDNAVDPPLAPTRRPITSGSQQIINDQQDIEVEEDSSFLSRITFGVLQ
;
A
#
# COMPACT_ATOMS: atom_id res chain seq x y z
N MET A 1 29.67 16.10 52.74
CA MET A 1 28.64 16.03 53.80
C MET A 1 28.13 14.61 53.89
N LYS A 2 28.36 13.92 55.02
CA LYS A 2 27.79 12.58 55.26
C LYS A 2 26.33 12.78 55.68
N LEU A 3 25.38 12.49 54.80
CA LEU A 3 23.97 12.45 55.15
C LEU A 3 23.79 11.41 56.28
N SER A 4 23.28 11.85 57.43
CA SER A 4 23.05 10.96 58.56
C SER A 4 21.99 9.93 58.16
N LYS A 5 22.16 8.67 58.59
CA LYS A 5 21.19 7.60 58.29
C LYS A 5 19.76 7.97 58.72
N SER A 6 19.63 8.81 59.75
CA SER A 6 18.36 9.39 60.20
C SER A 6 17.66 10.28 59.17
N ALA A 7 18.40 11.01 58.32
CA ALA A 7 17.81 11.83 57.26
C ALA A 7 17.20 10.98 56.13
N ILE A 8 17.79 9.81 55.87
CA ILE A 8 17.30 8.86 54.85
C ILE A 8 15.97 8.22 55.30
N TYR A 9 15.84 7.87 56.58
CA TYR A 9 14.58 7.32 57.12
C TYR A 9 13.44 8.34 57.13
N LEU A 10 13.74 9.62 57.32
CA LEU A 10 12.75 10.70 57.32
C LEU A 10 12.22 10.99 55.90
N ILE A 11 13.09 10.92 54.89
CA ILE A 11 12.70 11.04 53.48
C ILE A 11 11.88 9.82 53.03
N LEU A 12 12.27 8.61 53.45
CA LEU A 12 11.53 7.38 53.14
C LEU A 12 10.12 7.39 53.73
N GLY A 13 9.94 7.93 54.95
CA GLY A 13 8.61 8.09 55.56
C GLY A 13 7.72 9.08 54.79
N PHE A 14 8.28 10.14 54.22
CA PHE A 14 7.53 11.12 53.43
C PHE A 14 7.05 10.56 52.08
N ILE A 15 7.81 9.64 51.49
CA ILE A 15 7.44 8.96 50.24
C ILE A 15 6.29 7.96 50.46
N ILE A 16 6.22 7.32 51.63
CA ILE A 16 5.20 6.31 51.93
C ILE A 16 3.86 6.97 52.33
N SER A 17 3.88 8.16 52.93
CA SER A 17 2.66 8.91 53.26
C SER A 17 2.01 9.62 52.06
N GLY A 18 2.58 9.52 50.85
CA GLY A 18 2.05 10.15 49.64
C GLY A 18 0.89 9.41 48.96
N CYS A 19 0.64 8.14 49.32
CA CYS A 19 -0.37 7.31 48.66
C CYS A 19 -1.77 7.39 49.30
N GLY A 20 -1.99 8.22 50.32
CA GLY A 20 -3.29 8.38 50.98
C GLY A 20 -4.00 9.72 50.74
N LEU A 21 -3.39 10.64 49.98
CA LEU A 21 -3.96 11.98 49.72
C LEU A 21 -4.74 12.06 48.39
N PHE A 22 -4.67 11.02 47.57
CA PHE A 22 -5.64 10.71 46.53
C PHE A 22 -6.48 9.56 47.07
N GLY A 23 -7.34 9.88 48.03
CA GLY A 23 -8.34 8.94 48.51
C GLY A 23 -9.26 8.55 47.36
N ASP A 24 -9.66 7.28 47.37
CA ASP A 24 -10.79 6.73 46.62
C ASP A 24 -11.97 7.71 46.70
N ASP A 25 -12.18 8.50 45.66
CA ASP A 25 -13.55 8.91 45.32
C ASP A 25 -14.19 7.62 44.79
N GLU A 26 -14.84 6.91 45.72
CA GLU A 26 -15.78 5.84 45.44
C GLU A 26 -16.59 6.20 44.20
N ASP A 27 -16.67 5.22 43.29
CA ASP A 27 -17.53 5.17 42.12
C ASP A 27 -18.94 5.72 42.42
N SER A 28 -19.13 7.04 42.33
CA SER A 28 -20.44 7.57 42.03
C SER A 28 -20.72 7.02 40.63
N ASP A 29 -21.62 6.03 40.51
CA ASP A 29 -22.06 5.49 39.22
C ASP A 29 -22.24 6.70 38.29
N GLU A 30 -21.40 6.82 37.26
CA GLU A 30 -21.29 8.00 36.38
C GLU A 30 -22.67 8.36 35.79
N PHE A 31 -23.57 7.38 35.80
CA PHE A 31 -24.93 7.40 35.28
C PHE A 31 -26.02 7.33 36.36
N SER A 32 -25.71 7.53 37.64
CA SER A 32 -26.68 7.45 38.76
C SER A 32 -27.83 8.46 38.65
N GLY A 33 -27.63 9.55 37.91
CA GLY A 33 -28.64 10.57 37.60
C GLY A 33 -29.46 10.30 36.33
N LEU A 34 -29.20 9.22 35.60
CA LEU A 34 -29.89 8.88 34.34
C LEU A 34 -30.74 7.63 34.56
N SER A 35 -32.05 7.79 34.35
CA SER A 35 -33.05 6.74 34.63
C SER A 35 -33.79 6.28 33.38
N THR A 36 -33.94 7.15 32.38
CA THR A 36 -34.66 6.86 31.14
C THR A 36 -33.71 6.76 29.97
N GLU A 37 -34.09 5.97 28.96
CA GLU A 37 -33.35 5.84 27.71
C GLU A 37 -33.08 7.20 27.04
N GLU A 38 -34.09 8.07 26.99
CA GLU A 38 -33.99 9.41 26.42
C GLU A 38 -32.94 10.27 27.14
N GLN A 39 -32.86 10.20 28.48
CA GLN A 39 -31.84 10.93 29.24
C GLN A 39 -30.41 10.48 28.91
N PHE A 40 -30.20 9.18 28.70
CA PHE A 40 -28.91 8.67 28.23
C PHE A 40 -28.59 9.19 26.84
N TYR A 41 -29.57 9.15 25.93
CA TYR A 41 -29.38 9.56 24.55
C TYR A 41 -29.07 11.05 24.44
N GLU A 42 -29.85 11.91 25.09
CA GLU A 42 -29.64 13.36 25.10
C GLU A 42 -28.28 13.73 25.69
N ARG A 43 -27.89 13.11 26.81
CA ARG A 43 -26.58 13.35 27.42
C ARG A 43 -25.43 12.95 26.48
N ALA A 44 -25.53 11.77 25.87
CA ALA A 44 -24.52 11.28 24.95
C ALA A 44 -24.41 12.19 23.71
N LEU A 45 -25.57 12.66 23.20
CA LEU A 45 -25.64 13.60 22.10
C LEU A 45 -25.02 14.97 22.47
N ASP A 46 -25.28 15.48 23.66
CA ASP A 46 -24.66 16.72 24.16
C ASP A 46 -23.15 16.58 24.27
N GLN A 47 -22.66 15.43 24.76
CA GLN A 47 -21.23 15.13 24.82
C GLN A 47 -20.62 15.05 23.42
N LEU A 48 -21.31 14.41 22.47
CA LEU A 48 -20.87 14.29 21.08
C LEU A 48 -20.76 15.67 20.42
N ASN A 49 -21.81 16.50 20.57
CA ASN A 49 -21.85 17.87 20.07
C ASN A 49 -20.79 18.77 20.75
N GLY A 50 -20.53 18.53 22.03
CA GLY A 50 -19.46 19.17 22.80
C GLY A 50 -18.05 18.64 22.51
N GLN A 51 -17.88 17.75 21.52
CA GLN A 51 -16.62 17.10 21.15
C GLN A 51 -16.00 16.23 22.26
N ASN A 52 -16.76 15.91 23.31
CA ASN A 52 -16.38 14.92 24.31
C ASN A 52 -16.73 13.50 23.80
N PHE A 53 -16.02 13.07 22.76
CA PHE A 53 -16.28 11.78 22.10
C PHE A 53 -16.08 10.58 23.05
N ARG A 54 -15.10 10.64 23.96
CA ARG A 54 -14.87 9.54 24.93
C ARG A 54 -16.03 9.39 25.90
N GLY A 55 -16.54 10.50 26.44
CA GLY A 55 -17.73 10.48 27.30
C GLY A 55 -19.00 10.09 26.54
N ALA A 56 -19.13 10.51 25.28
CA ALA A 56 -20.24 10.08 24.43
C ALA A 56 -20.21 8.56 24.21
N ILE A 57 -19.04 7.97 23.93
CA ILE A 57 -18.88 6.51 23.79
C ILE A 57 -19.32 5.80 25.07
N SER A 58 -18.83 6.21 26.25
CA SER A 58 -19.20 5.56 27.50
C SER A 58 -20.71 5.66 27.77
N THR A 59 -21.31 6.81 27.49
CA THR A 59 -22.75 7.04 27.71
C THR A 59 -23.61 6.26 26.71
N TYR A 60 -23.24 6.21 25.42
CA TYR A 60 -23.94 5.39 24.43
C TYR A 60 -23.79 3.88 24.71
N GLN A 61 -22.62 3.41 25.16
CA GLN A 61 -22.44 2.02 25.57
C GLN A 61 -23.28 1.67 26.81
N ALA A 62 -23.39 2.59 27.77
CA ALA A 62 -24.28 2.44 28.91
C ALA A 62 -25.76 2.40 28.49
N LEU A 63 -26.16 3.23 27.51
CA LEU A 63 -27.50 3.18 26.90
C LEU A 63 -27.78 1.80 26.32
N GLU A 64 -26.89 1.27 25.48
CA GLU A 64 -27.06 -0.05 24.87
C GLU A 64 -27.13 -1.18 25.90
N SER A 65 -26.31 -1.12 26.96
CA SER A 65 -26.31 -2.15 27.99
C SER A 65 -27.58 -2.14 28.84
N ARG A 66 -28.16 -0.97 29.10
CA ARG A 66 -29.35 -0.81 29.96
C ARG A 66 -30.65 -0.94 29.15
N PHE A 67 -30.65 -0.49 27.89
CA PHE A 67 -31.81 -0.44 27.00
C PHE A 67 -31.50 -1.06 25.62
N PRO A 68 -31.16 -2.36 25.54
CA PRO A 68 -30.70 -2.99 24.29
C PRO A 68 -31.76 -3.06 23.17
N PHE A 69 -33.03 -2.93 23.51
CA PHE A 69 -34.17 -2.89 22.57
C PHE A 69 -34.88 -1.53 22.59
N GLY A 70 -34.21 -0.51 23.11
CA GLY A 70 -34.72 0.85 23.18
C GLY A 70 -34.84 1.49 21.80
N ARG A 71 -35.64 2.55 21.71
CA ARG A 71 -35.87 3.30 20.45
C ARG A 71 -34.58 3.90 19.88
N PHE A 72 -33.66 4.29 20.74
CA PHE A 72 -32.38 4.93 20.43
C PHE A 72 -31.21 3.95 20.43
N ALA A 73 -31.43 2.66 20.72
CA ALA A 73 -30.35 1.67 20.80
C ALA A 73 -29.61 1.52 19.47
N GLU A 74 -30.34 1.46 18.35
CA GLU A 74 -29.75 1.41 17.01
C GLU A 74 -28.99 2.70 16.67
N GLN A 75 -29.59 3.87 16.96
CA GLN A 75 -28.92 5.15 16.74
C GLN A 75 -27.65 5.27 17.60
N ALA A 76 -27.67 4.83 18.85
CA ALA A 76 -26.50 4.85 19.73
C ALA A 76 -25.34 4.03 19.14
N GLN A 77 -25.62 2.86 18.57
CA GLN A 77 -24.59 2.02 17.94
C GLN A 77 -23.89 2.72 16.78
N ILE A 78 -24.64 3.44 15.93
CA ILE A 78 -24.05 4.13 14.79
C ILE A 78 -23.29 5.39 15.20
N GLU A 79 -23.74 6.10 16.24
CA GLU A 79 -23.03 7.25 16.80
C GLU A 79 -21.70 6.84 17.48
N ILE A 80 -21.65 5.64 18.09
CA ILE A 80 -20.39 5.07 18.61
C ILE A 80 -19.35 4.90 17.51
N VAL A 81 -19.75 4.44 16.31
CA VAL A 81 -18.85 4.32 15.15
C VAL A 81 -18.22 5.68 14.83
N TYR A 82 -19.07 6.72 14.74
CA TYR A 82 -18.61 8.07 14.48
C TYR A 82 -17.68 8.59 15.59
N ALA A 83 -18.06 8.41 16.86
CA ALA A 83 -17.26 8.88 17.98
C ALA A 83 -15.87 8.22 18.04
N HIS A 84 -15.76 6.91 17.77
CA HIS A 84 -14.46 6.22 17.66
C HIS A 84 -13.62 6.78 16.51
N TYR A 85 -14.23 6.99 15.35
CA TYR A 85 -13.54 7.58 14.21
C TYR A 85 -13.00 8.99 14.54
N ARG A 86 -13.78 9.80 15.26
CA ARG A 86 -13.42 11.17 15.64
C ARG A 86 -12.25 11.26 16.63
N ILE A 87 -11.99 10.22 17.43
CA ILE A 87 -10.85 10.14 18.35
C ILE A 87 -9.64 9.43 17.74
N ASP A 88 -9.66 9.15 16.44
CA ASP A 88 -8.61 8.42 15.71
C ASP A 88 -8.47 6.94 16.11
N ASP A 89 -9.51 6.37 16.74
CA ASP A 89 -9.56 4.95 17.11
C ASP A 89 -10.21 4.13 15.98
N MET A 90 -9.44 3.96 14.92
CA MET A 90 -9.90 3.34 13.67
C MET A 90 -10.27 1.87 13.82
N GLU A 91 -9.58 1.13 14.70
CA GLU A 91 -9.87 -0.28 14.94
C GLU A 91 -11.22 -0.45 15.67
N ALA A 92 -11.47 0.37 16.70
CA ALA A 92 -12.75 0.35 17.40
C ALA A 92 -13.89 0.87 16.51
N ALA A 93 -13.65 1.88 15.67
CA ALA A 93 -14.63 2.37 14.70
C ALA A 93 -15.04 1.27 13.71
N ARG A 94 -14.06 0.57 13.13
CA ARG A 94 -14.28 -0.57 12.23
C ARG A 94 -15.07 -1.69 12.91
N ALA A 95 -14.64 -2.12 14.10
CA ALA A 95 -15.31 -3.18 14.85
C ALA A 95 -16.76 -2.81 15.22
N SER A 96 -17.00 -1.55 15.58
CA SER A 96 -18.33 -1.04 15.87
C SER A 96 -19.22 -1.02 14.62
N ALA A 97 -18.67 -0.62 13.47
CA ALA A 97 -19.37 -0.65 12.18
C ALA A 97 -19.74 -2.09 11.77
N ASP A 98 -18.82 -3.04 11.91
CA ASP A 98 -19.09 -4.46 11.63
C ASP A 98 -20.16 -5.03 12.56
N ARG A 99 -20.16 -4.63 13.84
CA ARG A 99 -21.22 -5.00 14.78
C ARG A 99 -22.56 -4.44 14.33
N PHE A 100 -22.64 -3.17 13.95
CA PHE A 100 -23.86 -2.55 13.46
C PHE A 100 -24.40 -3.28 12.22
N ILE A 101 -23.55 -3.51 11.22
CA ILE A 101 -23.91 -4.20 9.96
C ILE A 101 -24.49 -5.59 10.26
N ARG A 102 -23.90 -6.33 11.20
CA ARG A 102 -24.36 -7.67 11.57
C ARG A 102 -25.66 -7.68 12.36
N LEU A 103 -25.88 -6.68 13.23
CA LEU A 103 -27.05 -6.61 14.10
C LEU A 103 -28.26 -5.96 13.42
N HIS A 104 -28.03 -5.01 12.53
CA HIS A 104 -29.06 -4.16 11.90
C HIS A 104 -28.93 -4.10 10.36
N PRO A 105 -28.97 -5.25 9.64
CA PRO A 105 -28.80 -5.27 8.19
C PRO A 105 -29.90 -4.54 7.41
N ASP A 106 -31.10 -4.39 8.00
CA ASP A 106 -32.26 -3.73 7.40
C ASP A 106 -32.38 -2.24 7.82
N SER A 107 -31.36 -1.69 8.49
CA SER A 107 -31.35 -0.29 8.94
C SER A 107 -31.29 0.70 7.78
N ASP A 108 -31.95 1.84 7.92
CA ASP A 108 -31.83 2.98 7.00
C ASP A 108 -30.39 3.54 6.94
N ASN A 109 -29.59 3.34 8.01
CA ASN A 109 -28.21 3.83 8.12
C ASN A 109 -27.15 2.77 7.76
N ILE A 110 -27.55 1.65 7.17
CA ILE A 110 -26.64 0.54 6.86
C ILE A 110 -25.53 0.94 5.88
N ASP A 111 -25.85 1.81 4.92
CA ASP A 111 -24.92 2.33 3.94
C ASP A 111 -23.85 3.23 4.59
N TYR A 112 -24.23 4.05 5.57
CA TYR A 112 -23.30 4.81 6.40
C TYR A 112 -22.35 3.90 7.18
N ALA A 113 -22.84 2.79 7.75
CA ALA A 113 -21.99 1.83 8.46
C ALA A 113 -20.94 1.19 7.54
N TYR A 114 -21.34 0.75 6.35
CA TYR A 114 -20.40 0.26 5.33
C TYR A 114 -19.38 1.32 4.92
N TYR A 115 -19.83 2.57 4.73
CA TYR A 115 -18.95 3.68 4.42
C TYR A 115 -17.92 3.94 5.54
N MET A 116 -18.36 4.01 6.79
CA MET A 116 -17.49 4.22 7.95
C MET A 116 -16.51 3.06 8.15
N ARG A 117 -16.90 1.83 7.83
CA ARG A 117 -16.00 0.68 7.85
C ARG A 117 -14.84 0.85 6.87
N GLY A 118 -15.13 1.24 5.63
CA GLY A 118 -14.10 1.53 4.62
C GLY A 118 -13.25 2.75 4.98
N LEU A 119 -13.86 3.79 5.55
CA LEU A 119 -13.17 4.99 6.00
C LEU A 119 -12.22 4.71 7.17
N SER A 120 -12.58 3.79 8.07
CA SER A 120 -11.74 3.40 9.20
C SER A 120 -10.45 2.70 8.74
N SER A 121 -10.50 1.95 7.64
CA SER A 121 -9.29 1.36 7.03
C SER A 121 -8.56 2.30 6.07
N PHE A 122 -9.18 3.42 5.69
CA PHE A 122 -8.61 4.39 4.75
C PHE A 122 -7.44 5.15 5.38
N THR A 123 -6.27 5.08 4.75
CA THR A 123 -5.10 5.86 5.14
C THR A 123 -4.75 6.85 4.04
N ASP A 124 -4.99 8.14 4.26
CA ASP A 124 -4.70 9.20 3.27
C ASP A 124 -3.20 9.59 3.20
N GLY A 125 -2.34 8.92 3.98
CA GLY A 125 -0.96 9.38 4.19
C GLY A 125 -0.84 10.72 4.92
N GLY A 126 -1.96 11.33 5.33
CA GLY A 126 -2.05 12.64 5.97
C GLY A 126 -1.71 12.66 7.46
N GLY A 127 -0.64 11.98 7.89
CA GLY A 127 -0.14 12.18 9.26
C GLY A 127 0.28 13.64 9.47
N LEU A 128 0.22 14.13 10.72
CA LEU A 128 0.56 15.51 11.11
C LEU A 128 1.97 15.94 10.61
N PHE A 129 2.86 14.97 10.36
CA PHE A 129 4.23 15.15 9.87
C PHE A 129 4.39 15.15 8.35
N ASN A 130 3.41 14.69 7.56
CA ASN A 130 3.53 14.59 6.10
C ASN A 130 3.64 15.97 5.41
N ARG A 131 3.14 17.02 6.07
CA ARG A 131 3.29 18.41 5.60
C ARG A 131 4.72 18.95 5.71
N PHE A 132 5.55 18.35 6.57
CA PHE A 132 6.94 18.78 6.81
C PHE A 132 7.96 17.79 6.24
N LEU A 133 7.59 16.52 6.13
CA LEU A 133 8.38 15.45 5.53
C LEU A 133 7.45 14.68 4.58
N PRO A 134 7.49 14.93 3.26
CA PRO A 134 6.71 14.14 2.31
C PRO A 134 7.23 12.70 2.36
N ILE A 135 6.52 11.84 3.08
CA ILE A 135 6.84 10.42 3.14
C ILE A 135 6.01 9.76 2.05
N ASP A 136 6.68 9.02 1.17
CA ASP A 136 6.00 8.26 0.14
C ASP A 136 5.33 7.03 0.77
N HIS A 137 4.02 7.13 1.00
CA HIS A 137 3.22 6.08 1.62
C HIS A 137 3.03 4.86 0.72
N THR A 138 3.22 5.01 -0.59
CA THR A 138 3.12 3.91 -1.56
C THR A 138 4.27 2.92 -1.46
N LYS A 139 5.23 3.13 -0.55
CA LYS A 139 6.33 2.19 -0.25
C LYS A 139 6.10 1.36 1.02
N ARG A 140 4.97 1.56 1.72
CA ARG A 140 4.59 0.82 2.93
C ARG A 140 3.61 -0.30 2.61
N ASP A 141 3.36 -1.17 3.59
CA ASP A 141 2.41 -2.28 3.46
C ASP A 141 1.03 -1.80 2.97
N PRO A 142 0.56 -2.28 1.80
CA PRO A 142 -0.71 -1.88 1.21
C PRO A 142 -1.94 -2.51 1.87
N GLY A 143 -1.78 -3.39 2.87
CA GLY A 143 -2.88 -4.17 3.46
C GLY A 143 -4.11 -3.35 3.85
N ARG A 144 -3.92 -2.21 4.53
CA ARG A 144 -5.03 -1.31 4.91
C ARG A 144 -5.70 -0.64 3.71
N ALA A 145 -4.92 -0.25 2.70
CA ALA A 145 -5.45 0.34 1.47
C ALA A 145 -6.30 -0.67 0.68
N GLN A 146 -5.86 -1.93 0.62
CA GLN A 146 -6.62 -3.02 0.01
C GLN A 146 -7.92 -3.30 0.77
N GLU A 147 -7.85 -3.35 2.11
CA GLU A 147 -9.03 -3.55 2.95
C GLU A 147 -10.05 -2.43 2.74
N SER A 148 -9.61 -1.17 2.81
CA SER A 148 -10.46 0.00 2.55
C SER A 148 -11.10 -0.03 1.16
N PHE A 149 -10.34 -0.43 0.13
CA PHE A 149 -10.86 -0.57 -1.22
C PHE A 149 -11.97 -1.62 -1.29
N ASN A 150 -11.77 -2.78 -0.66
CA ASN A 150 -12.74 -3.86 -0.63
C ASN A 150 -14.02 -3.46 0.12
N ASP A 151 -13.91 -2.69 1.20
CA ASP A 151 -15.06 -2.20 1.95
C ASP A 151 -15.88 -1.17 1.17
N PHE A 152 -15.22 -0.21 0.52
CA PHE A 152 -15.92 0.71 -0.38
C PHE A 152 -16.52 -0.02 -1.58
N ALA A 153 -15.86 -1.04 -2.11
CA ALA A 153 -16.42 -1.88 -3.17
C ALA A 153 -17.69 -2.59 -2.71
N GLN A 154 -17.71 -3.10 -1.47
CA GLN A 154 -18.89 -3.73 -0.89
C GLN A 154 -20.04 -2.73 -0.71
N LEU A 155 -19.75 -1.51 -0.20
CA LEU A 155 -20.74 -0.43 -0.13
C LEU A 155 -21.38 -0.17 -1.49
N LEU A 156 -20.57 0.01 -2.53
CA LEU A 156 -21.08 0.34 -3.87
C LEU A 156 -21.83 -0.83 -4.52
N ALA A 157 -21.46 -2.07 -4.21
CA ALA A 157 -22.13 -3.25 -4.71
C ALA A 157 -23.53 -3.44 -4.10
N LEU A 158 -23.69 -3.11 -2.81
CA LEU A 158 -24.95 -3.29 -2.08
C LEU A 158 -25.83 -2.03 -2.11
N HIS A 159 -25.23 -0.85 -2.04
CA HIS A 159 -25.91 0.44 -1.92
C HIS A 159 -25.35 1.46 -2.93
N PRO A 160 -25.51 1.23 -4.25
CA PRO A 160 -24.97 2.11 -5.29
C PRO A 160 -25.56 3.53 -5.26
N ASP A 161 -26.80 3.68 -4.78
CA ASP A 161 -27.53 4.94 -4.70
C ASP A 161 -27.36 5.68 -3.37
N SER A 162 -26.49 5.18 -2.48
CA SER A 162 -26.17 5.82 -1.20
C SER A 162 -25.66 7.25 -1.39
N ALA A 163 -25.97 8.13 -0.43
CA ALA A 163 -25.41 9.47 -0.38
C ALA A 163 -23.87 9.47 -0.32
N TYR A 164 -23.26 8.40 0.20
CA TYR A 164 -21.81 8.26 0.34
C TYR A 164 -21.13 7.62 -0.89
N ALA A 165 -21.91 7.11 -1.86
CA ALA A 165 -21.38 6.38 -3.01
C ALA A 165 -20.45 7.22 -3.90
N GLY A 166 -20.69 8.53 -3.99
CA GLY A 166 -19.83 9.44 -4.74
C GLY A 166 -18.42 9.57 -4.13
N ASP A 167 -18.35 9.77 -2.81
CA ASP A 167 -17.09 9.90 -2.09
C ASP A 167 -16.33 8.56 -2.05
N ALA A 168 -17.04 7.45 -1.79
CA ALA A 168 -16.46 6.11 -1.82
C ALA A 168 -15.79 5.80 -3.17
N ARG A 169 -16.45 6.15 -4.30
CA ARG A 169 -15.85 5.99 -5.64
C ARG A 169 -14.57 6.80 -5.81
N ALA A 170 -14.56 8.05 -5.37
CA ALA A 170 -13.37 8.90 -5.46
C ALA A 170 -12.21 8.31 -4.65
N ARG A 171 -12.48 7.83 -3.42
CA ARG A 171 -11.47 7.15 -2.59
C ARG A 171 -10.98 5.85 -3.22
N MET A 172 -11.85 5.05 -3.81
CA MET A 172 -11.44 3.83 -4.52
C MET A 172 -10.50 4.11 -5.68
N ILE A 173 -10.72 5.19 -6.45
CA ILE A 173 -9.79 5.62 -7.51
C ILE A 173 -8.42 5.95 -6.92
N TYR A 174 -8.40 6.74 -5.83
CA TYR A 174 -7.16 7.07 -5.12
C TYR A 174 -6.42 5.82 -4.61
N LEU A 175 -7.13 4.93 -3.92
CA LEU A 175 -6.56 3.68 -3.39
C LEU A 175 -6.03 2.80 -4.51
N ARG A 176 -6.77 2.65 -5.62
CA ARG A 176 -6.34 1.86 -6.77
C ARG A 176 -5.08 2.40 -7.42
N ASN A 177 -4.97 3.73 -7.54
CA ASN A 177 -3.75 4.38 -8.03
C ASN A 177 -2.56 4.09 -7.09
N ASN A 178 -2.75 4.22 -5.78
CA ASN A 178 -1.70 3.96 -4.80
C ASN A 178 -1.26 2.49 -4.77
N LEU A 179 -2.20 1.56 -4.86
CA LEU A 179 -1.91 0.13 -4.94
C LEU A 179 -1.12 -0.22 -6.21
N GLY A 180 -1.46 0.38 -7.36
CA GLY A 180 -0.69 0.24 -8.59
C GLY A 180 0.72 0.80 -8.45
N LEU A 181 0.87 1.99 -7.88
CA LEU A 181 2.19 2.62 -7.64
C LEU A 181 3.06 1.80 -6.68
N TYR A 182 2.48 1.21 -5.63
CA TYR A 182 3.21 0.30 -4.73
C TYR A 182 3.87 -0.85 -5.50
N GLU A 183 3.13 -1.49 -6.40
CA GLU A 183 3.67 -2.57 -7.24
C GLU A 183 4.79 -2.08 -8.17
N ILE A 184 4.70 -0.86 -8.69
CA ILE A 184 5.77 -0.22 -9.48
C ILE A 184 7.01 0.03 -8.63
N HIS A 185 6.88 0.47 -7.38
CA HIS A 185 8.02 0.60 -6.48
C HIS A 185 8.70 -0.73 -6.19
N VAL A 186 7.92 -1.81 -6.01
CA VAL A 186 8.46 -3.16 -5.83
C VAL A 186 9.14 -3.64 -7.11
N ALA A 187 8.57 -3.36 -8.28
CA ALA A 187 9.16 -3.70 -9.58
C ALA A 187 10.52 -3.01 -9.77
N ASN A 188 10.60 -1.70 -9.50
CA ASN A 188 11.84 -0.93 -9.55
C ASN A 188 12.89 -1.46 -8.56
N TYR A 189 12.49 -1.80 -7.34
CA TYR A 189 13.38 -2.40 -6.34
C TYR A 189 14.03 -3.70 -6.85
N TYR A 190 13.28 -4.55 -7.56
CA TYR A 190 13.81 -5.76 -8.19
C TYR A 190 14.68 -5.47 -9.41
N LEU A 191 14.30 -4.48 -10.23
CA LEU A 191 15.04 -4.06 -11.42
C LEU A 191 16.45 -3.57 -11.05
N GLU A 192 16.56 -2.71 -10.03
CA GLU A 192 17.84 -2.26 -9.45
C GLU A 192 18.76 -3.41 -9.04
N ARG A 193 18.19 -4.54 -8.64
CA ARG A 193 18.91 -5.74 -8.18
C ARG A 193 19.13 -6.79 -9.26
N ARG A 194 18.85 -6.46 -10.53
CA ARG A 194 18.93 -7.39 -11.67
C ARG A 194 17.98 -8.59 -11.59
N ALA A 195 16.96 -8.51 -10.74
CA ALA A 195 15.94 -9.54 -10.63
C ALA A 195 14.85 -9.32 -11.70
N TYR A 196 15.24 -9.40 -12.98
CA TYR A 196 14.39 -9.00 -14.12
C TYR A 196 13.09 -9.79 -14.21
N ILE A 197 13.11 -11.09 -13.90
CA ILE A 197 11.88 -11.92 -13.89
C ILE A 197 10.92 -11.46 -12.80
N ALA A 198 11.43 -11.09 -11.62
CA ALA A 198 10.60 -10.62 -10.51
C ALA A 198 10.01 -9.22 -10.81
N ALA A 199 10.84 -8.31 -11.34
CA ALA A 199 10.38 -7.00 -11.80
C ALA A 199 9.31 -7.15 -12.90
N LEU A 200 9.56 -7.97 -13.91
CA LEU A 200 8.62 -8.26 -14.99
C LEU A 200 7.28 -8.78 -14.46
N ARG A 201 7.27 -9.72 -13.50
CA ARG A 201 6.04 -10.25 -12.91
C ARG A 201 5.23 -9.18 -12.18
N ARG A 202 5.89 -8.28 -11.46
CA ARG A 202 5.24 -7.16 -10.76
C ARG A 202 4.63 -6.19 -11.76
N SER A 203 5.35 -5.86 -12.83
CA SER A 203 4.84 -4.98 -13.88
C SER A 203 3.69 -5.60 -14.67
N GLN A 204 3.76 -6.88 -15.02
CA GLN A 204 2.64 -7.62 -15.63
C GLN A 204 1.40 -7.57 -14.74
N TYR A 205 1.56 -7.79 -13.43
CA TYR A 205 0.46 -7.69 -12.47
C TYR A 205 -0.18 -6.28 -12.48
N VAL A 206 0.62 -5.21 -12.58
CA VAL A 206 0.10 -3.84 -12.73
C VAL A 206 -0.74 -3.68 -13.98
N VAL A 207 -0.22 -4.12 -15.13
CA VAL A 207 -0.93 -4.05 -16.41
C VAL A 207 -2.19 -4.91 -16.37
N GLU A 208 -2.19 -6.07 -15.74
CA GLU A 208 -3.38 -6.95 -15.71
C GLU A 208 -4.48 -6.44 -14.77
N ASN A 209 -4.12 -5.86 -13.61
CA ASN A 209 -5.08 -5.60 -12.52
C ASN A 209 -5.39 -4.11 -12.30
N PHE A 210 -4.49 -3.20 -12.70
CA PHE A 210 -4.60 -1.76 -12.43
C PHE A 210 -4.84 -0.94 -13.70
N GLN A 211 -5.50 -1.52 -14.70
CA GLN A 211 -5.92 -0.83 -15.92
C GLN A 211 -6.65 0.50 -15.66
N GLY A 212 -6.23 1.57 -16.34
CA GLY A 212 -6.76 2.93 -16.15
C GLY A 212 -6.11 3.74 -15.03
N THR A 213 -5.14 3.17 -14.31
CA THR A 213 -4.28 3.95 -13.38
C THR A 213 -3.04 4.49 -14.11
N PRO A 214 -2.42 5.58 -13.63
CA PRO A 214 -1.15 6.07 -14.19
C PRO A 214 -0.02 5.04 -14.13
N ALA A 215 -0.03 4.16 -13.12
CA ALA A 215 0.98 3.13 -12.90
C ALA A 215 1.09 2.11 -14.06
N VAL A 216 0.06 1.99 -14.92
CA VAL A 216 0.11 1.10 -16.09
C VAL A 216 1.23 1.52 -17.05
N ALA A 217 1.42 2.82 -17.26
CA ALA A 217 2.46 3.33 -18.14
C ALA A 217 3.86 2.94 -17.62
N ASP A 218 4.11 3.14 -16.33
CA ASP A 218 5.34 2.72 -15.66
C ASP A 218 5.53 1.20 -15.74
N GLY A 219 4.45 0.43 -15.59
CA GLY A 219 4.47 -1.03 -15.69
C GLY A 219 4.92 -1.48 -17.07
N VAL A 220 4.33 -0.94 -18.14
CA VAL A 220 4.71 -1.26 -19.52
C VAL A 220 6.15 -0.85 -19.82
N ALA A 221 6.62 0.29 -19.30
CA ALA A 221 8.00 0.72 -19.45
C ALA A 221 8.98 -0.27 -18.79
N ILE A 222 8.72 -0.69 -17.55
CA ILE A 222 9.54 -1.69 -16.85
C ILE A 222 9.48 -3.05 -17.58
N MET A 223 8.33 -3.44 -18.15
CA MET A 223 8.23 -4.66 -18.96
C MET A 223 9.15 -4.58 -20.19
N ALA A 224 9.12 -3.48 -20.93
CA ALA A 224 9.99 -3.26 -22.09
C ALA A 224 11.48 -3.36 -21.68
N GLU A 225 11.87 -2.70 -20.60
CA GLU A 225 13.23 -2.77 -20.07
C GLU A 225 13.63 -4.19 -19.66
N CYS A 226 12.77 -4.91 -18.93
CA CYS A 226 13.04 -6.28 -18.50
C CYS A 226 13.20 -7.21 -19.69
N TYR A 227 12.34 -7.10 -20.72
CA TYR A 227 12.44 -7.92 -21.93
C TYR A 227 13.74 -7.64 -22.69
N LEU A 228 14.16 -6.38 -22.81
CA LEU A 228 15.46 -6.02 -23.41
C LEU A 228 16.61 -6.66 -22.64
N ARG A 229 16.62 -6.54 -21.30
CA ARG A 229 17.67 -7.10 -20.43
C ARG A 229 17.69 -8.63 -20.41
N LEU A 230 16.58 -9.28 -20.75
CA LEU A 230 16.46 -10.73 -20.91
C LEU A 230 16.74 -11.22 -22.34
N GLY A 231 16.97 -10.33 -23.30
CA GLY A 231 17.19 -10.67 -24.71
C GLY A 231 15.91 -11.05 -25.48
N LEU A 232 14.72 -10.76 -24.92
CA LEU A 232 13.41 -11.07 -25.50
C LEU A 232 12.92 -9.90 -26.37
N THR A 233 13.60 -9.67 -27.48
CA THR A 233 13.43 -8.44 -28.30
C THR A 233 12.03 -8.26 -28.86
N GLU A 234 11.35 -9.33 -29.28
CA GLU A 234 9.98 -9.23 -29.83
C GLU A 234 8.96 -8.73 -28.78
N LEU A 235 9.07 -9.23 -27.55
CA LEU A 235 8.23 -8.80 -26.43
C LEU A 235 8.57 -7.39 -25.97
N ALA A 236 9.85 -7.02 -26.00
CA ALA A 236 10.29 -5.66 -25.76
C ALA A 236 9.71 -4.69 -26.77
N ASP A 237 9.78 -5.01 -28.06
CA ASP A 237 9.28 -4.18 -29.15
C ASP A 237 7.77 -4.02 -29.09
N THR A 238 7.05 -5.11 -28.76
CA THR A 238 5.60 -5.08 -28.55
C THR A 238 5.23 -4.18 -27.37
N SER A 239 5.94 -4.29 -26.26
CA SER A 239 5.71 -3.48 -25.06
C SER A 239 6.02 -2.00 -25.32
N LEU A 240 7.11 -1.71 -26.05
CA LEU A 240 7.48 -0.36 -26.44
C LEU A 240 6.48 0.25 -27.43
N ALA A 241 5.98 -0.53 -28.40
CA ALA A 241 4.93 -0.07 -29.31
C ALA A 241 3.65 0.30 -28.54
N LEU A 242 3.25 -0.54 -27.58
CA LEU A 242 2.11 -0.26 -26.71
C LEU A 242 2.32 1.01 -25.86
N LEU A 243 3.53 1.21 -25.32
CA LEU A 243 3.89 2.40 -24.56
C LEU A 243 3.82 3.66 -25.42
N ARG A 244 4.39 3.63 -26.64
CA ARG A 244 4.38 4.76 -27.59
C ARG A 244 2.96 5.14 -28.02
N GLU A 245 2.11 4.15 -28.28
CA GLU A 245 0.75 4.37 -28.75
C GLU A 245 -0.14 4.98 -27.66
N ASN A 246 -0.05 4.46 -26.42
CA ASN A 246 -0.97 4.84 -25.35
C ASN A 246 -0.41 5.93 -24.42
N TYR A 247 0.93 6.06 -24.34
CA TYR A 247 1.63 6.93 -23.39
C TYR A 247 2.85 7.62 -24.03
N PRO A 248 2.67 8.41 -25.11
CA PRO A 248 3.78 9.02 -25.85
C PRO A 248 4.62 9.99 -25.02
N ASP A 249 4.02 10.64 -24.01
CA ASP A 249 4.68 11.60 -23.12
C ASP A 249 5.36 10.93 -21.90
N HIS A 250 5.46 9.60 -21.89
CA HIS A 250 6.06 8.88 -20.76
C HIS A 250 7.57 9.16 -20.65
N VAL A 251 8.07 9.30 -19.42
CA VAL A 251 9.47 9.65 -19.10
C VAL A 251 10.51 8.66 -19.62
N SER A 252 10.11 7.44 -19.98
CA SER A 252 10.99 6.41 -20.56
C SER A 252 11.10 6.50 -22.09
N ILE A 253 10.47 7.47 -22.73
CA ILE A 253 10.49 7.68 -24.18
C ILE A 253 11.15 9.04 -24.48
N ASP A 254 12.12 9.05 -25.41
CA ASP A 254 12.74 10.29 -25.88
C ASP A 254 11.87 11.03 -26.92
N THR A 255 12.27 12.23 -27.32
CA THR A 255 11.53 13.02 -28.33
C THR A 255 11.45 12.36 -29.72
N ASN A 256 12.31 11.37 -29.99
CA ASN A 256 12.31 10.59 -31.24
C ASN A 256 11.47 9.31 -31.11
N GLY A 257 10.90 9.04 -29.93
CA GLY A 257 10.18 7.84 -29.60
C GLY A 257 11.06 6.71 -29.05
N ASP A 258 12.39 6.84 -29.02
CA ASP A 258 13.30 5.80 -28.58
C ASP A 258 13.25 5.58 -27.07
N PHE A 259 13.40 4.31 -26.66
CA PHE A 259 13.30 3.93 -25.26
C PHE A 259 14.56 4.33 -24.48
N ILE A 260 14.36 5.07 -23.40
CA ILE A 260 15.40 5.48 -22.47
C ILE A 260 15.46 4.44 -21.35
N ILE A 261 16.59 3.74 -21.25
CA ILE A 261 16.85 2.81 -20.14
C ILE A 261 17.09 3.64 -18.88
N GLN A 262 16.18 3.54 -17.90
CA GLN A 262 16.13 4.48 -16.77
C GLN A 262 17.16 4.19 -15.66
N THR A 263 17.69 2.97 -15.57
CA THR A 263 18.51 2.56 -14.43
C THR A 263 19.94 2.24 -14.82
N GLU A 264 20.86 3.15 -14.49
CA GLU A 264 22.23 2.78 -14.14
C GLU A 264 22.13 1.84 -12.95
N ILE A 265 22.47 0.57 -13.14
CA ILE A 265 22.36 -0.41 -12.05
C ILE A 265 23.36 0.00 -10.98
N THR A 266 22.93 0.17 -9.74
CA THR A 266 23.84 0.58 -8.68
C THR A 266 24.69 -0.56 -8.13
N ASN A 267 26.02 -0.37 -8.06
CA ASN A 267 26.93 -1.22 -7.28
C ASN A 267 27.90 -0.30 -6.53
N PRO A 268 27.55 0.09 -5.30
CA PRO A 268 28.35 1.04 -4.56
C PRO A 268 29.72 0.44 -4.29
N SER A 269 30.77 1.09 -4.80
CA SER A 269 32.14 0.75 -4.44
C SER A 269 32.32 0.80 -2.92
N LEU A 270 33.31 0.07 -2.38
CA LEU A 270 33.63 0.12 -0.95
C LEU A 270 33.77 1.58 -0.49
N LEU A 271 34.47 2.39 -1.29
CA LEU A 271 34.70 3.81 -1.05
C LEU A 271 33.38 4.60 -0.98
N TYR A 272 32.45 4.35 -1.90
CA TYR A 272 31.11 4.95 -1.87
C TYR A 272 30.36 4.58 -0.59
N THR A 273 30.44 3.32 -0.18
CA THR A 273 29.76 2.82 1.02
C THR A 273 30.33 3.43 2.30
N VAL A 274 31.66 3.42 2.48
CA VAL A 274 32.28 3.98 3.70
C VAL A 274 32.21 5.50 3.76
N THR A 275 32.01 6.18 2.64
CA THR A 275 31.85 7.64 2.60
C THR A 275 30.39 8.09 2.60
N PHE A 276 29.44 7.17 2.81
CA PHE A 276 28.00 7.44 2.78
C PHE A 276 27.57 8.17 1.49
N GLY A 277 28.15 7.77 0.35
CA GLY A 277 27.85 8.34 -0.95
C GLY A 277 28.54 9.66 -1.28
N LEU A 278 29.52 10.11 -0.47
CA LEU A 278 30.28 11.34 -0.76
C LEU A 278 31.39 11.13 -1.80
N VAL A 279 32.02 9.96 -1.85
CA VAL A 279 33.17 9.68 -2.73
C VAL A 279 33.18 8.23 -3.20
N GLY A 280 33.27 8.00 -4.51
CA GLY A 280 33.37 6.67 -5.11
C GLY A 280 32.37 6.48 -6.23
N ASP A 281 32.49 5.37 -6.96
CA ASP A 281 31.56 5.02 -8.03
C ASP A 281 30.39 4.21 -7.46
N ASN A 282 29.22 4.41 -8.07
CA ASN A 282 27.99 3.66 -7.79
C ASN A 282 27.38 3.10 -9.08
N ALA A 283 27.96 3.31 -10.27
CA ALA A 283 27.42 2.79 -11.51
C ALA A 283 27.92 1.36 -11.79
N VAL A 284 27.05 0.51 -12.33
CA VAL A 284 27.45 -0.65 -13.12
C VAL A 284 26.91 -0.49 -14.51
N ASP A 285 27.80 -0.68 -15.48
CA ASP A 285 27.43 -1.20 -16.79
C ASP A 285 27.13 -2.70 -16.61
N PRO A 286 25.86 -3.15 -16.48
CA PRO A 286 25.56 -4.53 -16.84
C PRO A 286 26.13 -4.77 -18.24
N PRO A 287 26.53 -6.01 -18.61
CA PRO A 287 26.86 -6.27 -20.00
C PRO A 287 25.69 -5.77 -20.84
N LEU A 288 25.95 -4.68 -21.56
CA LEU A 288 24.95 -3.97 -22.31
C LEU A 288 24.48 -4.96 -23.38
N ALA A 289 23.19 -5.31 -23.35
CA ALA A 289 22.54 -5.45 -24.65
C ALA A 289 22.75 -4.09 -25.33
N PRO A 290 23.29 -4.07 -26.56
CA PRO A 290 23.87 -2.87 -27.14
C PRO A 290 22.93 -1.66 -27.02
N THR A 291 23.45 -0.56 -26.49
CA THR A 291 22.73 0.72 -26.26
C THR A 291 22.19 1.34 -27.54
N ARG A 292 22.60 0.78 -28.68
CA ARG A 292 21.93 0.94 -29.97
C ARG A 292 21.43 -0.43 -30.41
N ARG A 293 20.12 -0.51 -30.66
CA ARG A 293 19.46 -1.66 -31.26
C ARG A 293 20.29 -2.17 -32.45
N PRO A 294 20.67 -3.46 -32.52
CA PRO A 294 21.24 -4.00 -33.74
C PRO A 294 20.17 -3.92 -34.83
N ILE A 295 20.56 -3.49 -36.03
CA ILE A 295 19.65 -3.18 -37.15
C ILE A 295 18.82 -4.41 -37.56
N THR A 296 19.23 -5.60 -37.11
CA THR A 296 18.57 -6.88 -37.31
C THR A 296 18.23 -7.50 -35.96
N SER A 297 17.03 -8.07 -35.83
CA SER A 297 16.70 -8.92 -34.69
C SER A 297 17.75 -10.04 -34.60
N GLY A 298 18.31 -10.30 -33.41
CA GLY A 298 19.34 -11.33 -33.24
C GLY A 298 18.93 -12.71 -33.78
N SER A 299 17.63 -12.96 -33.96
CA SER A 299 17.09 -14.11 -34.69
C SER A 299 17.59 -14.23 -36.13
N GLN A 300 17.73 -13.14 -36.89
CA GLN A 300 18.24 -13.19 -38.27
C GLN A 300 19.71 -13.57 -38.31
N GLN A 301 20.49 -13.09 -37.33
CA GLN A 301 21.90 -13.42 -37.22
C GLN A 301 22.10 -14.89 -36.84
N ILE A 302 21.29 -15.42 -35.92
CA ILE A 302 21.27 -16.84 -35.58
C ILE A 302 20.80 -17.70 -36.76
N ILE A 303 19.80 -17.25 -37.54
CA ILE A 303 19.34 -17.96 -38.75
C ILE A 303 20.44 -17.99 -39.81
N ASN A 304 21.16 -16.89 -40.02
CA ASN A 304 22.26 -16.83 -40.98
C ASN A 304 23.46 -17.67 -40.51
N ASP A 305 23.83 -17.60 -39.22
CA ASP A 305 24.89 -18.43 -38.64
C ASP A 305 24.52 -19.93 -38.68
N GLN A 306 23.24 -20.27 -38.53
CA GLN A 306 22.75 -21.65 -38.72
C GLN A 306 22.73 -22.07 -40.19
N GLN A 307 22.49 -21.15 -41.13
CA GLN A 307 22.58 -21.41 -42.56
C GLN A 307 24.02 -21.60 -43.04
N ASP A 308 24.99 -20.89 -42.45
CA ASP A 308 26.41 -21.04 -42.77
C ASP A 308 27.03 -22.32 -42.18
N ILE A 309 26.35 -22.98 -41.23
CA ILE A 309 26.80 -24.24 -40.61
C ILE A 309 26.38 -25.47 -41.43
N GLU A 310 25.43 -25.36 -42.35
CA GLU A 310 25.05 -26.47 -43.24
C GLU A 310 25.84 -26.46 -44.56
N VAL A 311 26.86 -27.33 -44.57
CA VAL A 311 27.57 -27.94 -45.72
C VAL A 311 28.80 -27.20 -46.26
N GLU A 312 29.87 -27.19 -45.47
CA GLU A 312 31.24 -27.38 -45.98
C GLU A 312 31.69 -28.82 -45.65
N GLU A 313 31.11 -29.83 -46.33
CA GLU A 313 31.61 -31.22 -46.26
C GLU A 313 32.82 -31.42 -47.18
N ASP A 314 34.00 -30.98 -46.73
CA ASP A 314 35.27 -31.48 -47.28
C ASP A 314 35.56 -32.87 -46.68
N SER A 315 34.75 -33.87 -47.07
CA SER A 315 34.99 -35.26 -46.71
C SER A 315 36.10 -35.86 -47.58
N SER A 316 37.28 -36.04 -46.96
CA SER A 316 38.43 -36.77 -47.51
C SER A 316 38.01 -38.08 -48.18
N PHE A 317 38.48 -38.32 -49.41
CA PHE A 317 38.21 -39.51 -50.24
C PHE A 317 38.38 -40.84 -49.49
N LEU A 318 39.30 -40.89 -48.53
CA LEU A 318 39.54 -42.06 -47.70
C LEU A 318 38.34 -42.42 -46.81
N SER A 319 37.61 -41.42 -46.24
CA SER A 319 36.44 -41.69 -45.39
C SER A 319 35.26 -42.24 -46.20
N ARG A 320 35.18 -41.88 -47.49
CA ARG A 320 34.15 -42.37 -48.41
C ARG A 320 34.34 -43.84 -48.77
N ILE A 321 35.57 -44.33 -48.83
CA ILE A 321 35.86 -45.73 -49.17
C ILE A 321 35.81 -46.63 -47.94
N THR A 322 36.19 -46.12 -46.77
CA THR A 322 36.23 -46.92 -45.55
C THR A 322 34.92 -46.89 -44.75
N PHE A 323 33.87 -46.22 -45.25
CA PHE A 323 32.59 -46.03 -44.53
C PHE A 323 32.81 -45.58 -43.07
N GLY A 324 33.79 -44.70 -42.85
CA GLY A 324 34.09 -44.16 -41.52
C GLY A 324 34.69 -45.15 -40.52
N VAL A 325 35.16 -46.33 -40.95
CA VAL A 325 35.78 -47.33 -40.04
C VAL A 325 37.20 -46.93 -39.62
N LEU A 326 37.86 -46.10 -40.43
CA LEU A 326 39.17 -45.52 -40.11
C LEU A 326 39.08 -44.02 -40.33
N GLN A 327 38.96 -43.30 -39.23
CA GLN A 327 39.06 -41.85 -39.15
C GLN A 327 40.51 -41.45 -38.88
#